data_AF-A0A7Y3MXM1-F1
#
_entry.id   AF-A0A7Y3MXM1-F1
#
_cell.length_a   1.000
_cell.length_b   1.000
_cell.length_c   1.000
_cell.angle_alpha   90.00
_cell.angle_beta   90.00
_cell.angle_gamma   90.00
#
_symmetry.space_group_name_H-M   'P 1'
#
loop_
_entity.id
_entity.type
_entity.pdbx_description
1 polymer ?
#
loop_
_entity_poly.entity_id
_entity_poly.type
_entity_poly.pdbx_seq_one_letter_code
_entity_poly.pdbx_strand_id
1 'polypeptide(L)' 'ALLKADRPSEAEEVYRQDLLRFPENGWSLFGLATALEAQGKDARDEWARFEAAWGEADVELTGSRF' A
#
# COMPACT_ATOMS: atom_id res chain seq x y z
N ALA A 1 -2.10 -16.54 -1.03
CA ALA A 1 -2.08 -15.19 -1.64
C ALA A 1 -3.52 -14.80 -1.98
N LEU A 2 -4.09 -13.81 -1.28
CA LEU A 2 -5.52 -13.45 -1.37
C LEU A 2 -5.93 -12.85 -2.73
N LEU A 3 -4.97 -12.47 -3.58
CA LEU A 3 -5.20 -11.99 -4.95
C LEU A 3 -5.67 -13.08 -5.93
N LYS A 4 -5.61 -14.37 -5.56
CA LYS A 4 -6.08 -15.50 -6.40
C LYS A 4 -7.51 -15.97 -6.10
N ALA A 5 -8.21 -15.34 -5.14
CA ALA A 5 -9.45 -15.88 -4.60
C ALA A 5 -10.74 -15.26 -5.17
N ASP A 6 -10.69 -14.48 -6.24
CA ASP A 6 -11.88 -13.79 -6.82
C ASP A 6 -12.59 -12.83 -5.84
N ARG A 7 -11.93 -12.48 -4.73
CA ARG A 7 -12.49 -11.63 -3.66
C ARG A 7 -11.65 -10.37 -3.44
N PRO A 8 -11.44 -9.54 -4.48
CA PRO A 8 -10.65 -8.33 -4.35
C PRO A 8 -11.26 -7.33 -3.34
N SER A 9 -12.58 -7.34 -3.15
CA SER A 9 -13.26 -6.46 -2.18
C SER A 9 -12.96 -6.79 -0.71
N GLU A 10 -12.75 -8.06 -0.38
CA GLU A 10 -12.33 -8.42 0.99
C GLU A 10 -10.85 -8.14 1.23
N ALA A 11 -10.01 -8.30 0.20
CA ALA A 11 -8.63 -7.87 0.27
C ALA A 11 -8.54 -6.35 0.52
N GLU A 12 -9.35 -5.56 -0.20
CA GLU A 12 -9.50 -4.11 0.02
C GLU A 12 -9.84 -3.78 1.48
N GLU A 13 -10.82 -4.45 2.09
CA GLU A 13 -11.16 -4.21 3.51
C GLU A 13 -10.03 -4.59 4.47
N VAL A 14 -9.39 -5.75 4.27
CA VAL A 14 -8.28 -6.19 5.12
C VAL A 14 -7.13 -5.18 5.07
N TYR A 15 -6.75 -4.73 3.87
CA TYR A 15 -5.68 -3.74 3.72
C TYR A 15 -6.09 -2.38 4.30
N ARG A 16 -7.35 -1.93 4.16
CA ARG A 16 -7.81 -0.69 4.80
C ARG A 16 -7.79 -0.77 6.32
N GLN A 17 -8.18 -1.90 6.91
CA GLN A 17 -8.09 -2.12 8.35
C GLN A 17 -6.64 -2.10 8.83
N ASP A 18 -5.73 -2.67 8.05
CA ASP A 18 -4.30 -2.65 8.36
C ASP A 18 -3.74 -1.22 8.28
N LEU A 19 -4.14 -0.44 7.27
CA LEU A 19 -3.76 0.98 7.11
C LEU A 19 -4.37 1.90 8.18
N LEU A 20 -5.50 1.54 8.79
CA LEU A 20 -6.01 2.27 9.96
C LEU A 20 -5.08 2.16 11.16
N ARG A 21 -4.35 1.04 11.29
CA ARG A 21 -3.42 0.80 12.38
C ARG A 21 -1.99 1.23 12.03
N PHE A 22 -1.61 1.06 10.76
CA PHE A 22 -0.30 1.37 10.21
C PHE A 22 -0.47 2.09 8.87
N PRO A 23 -0.73 3.40 8.88
CA PRO A 23 -1.08 4.17 7.67
C PRO A 23 0.00 4.18 6.58
N GLU A 24 1.24 3.89 6.95
CA GLU A 24 2.40 3.88 6.05
C GLU A 24 2.93 2.45 5.82
N ASN A 25 2.09 1.44 6.05
CA ASN A 25 2.47 0.06 5.76
C ASN A 25 2.49 -0.18 4.23
N GLY A 26 3.69 -0.20 3.64
CA GLY A 26 3.89 -0.41 2.21
C GLY A 26 3.28 -1.71 1.67
N TRP A 27 3.26 -2.79 2.46
CA TRP A 27 2.61 -4.05 2.03
C TRP A 27 1.10 -3.90 1.86
N SER A 28 0.47 -3.17 2.79
CA SER A 28 -0.97 -2.94 2.77
C SER A 28 -1.37 -1.94 1.69
N LEU A 29 -0.55 -0.90 1.45
CA LEU A 29 -0.74 0.04 0.33
C LEU A 29 -0.63 -0.66 -1.03
N PHE A 30 0.41 -1.47 -1.23
CA PHE A 30 0.59 -2.25 -2.46
C PHE A 30 -0.56 -3.24 -2.69
N GLY A 31 -0.95 -3.97 -1.64
CA GLY A 31 -2.06 -4.91 -1.69
C GLY A 31 -3.39 -4.24 -2.00
N LEU A 32 -3.65 -3.07 -1.41
CA LEU A 32 -4.85 -2.27 -1.66
C LEU A 32 -4.89 -1.74 -3.09
N ALA A 33 -3.80 -1.16 -3.58
CA ALA A 33 -3.69 -0.65 -4.95
C ALA A 33 -3.95 -1.77 -5.97
N THR A 34 -3.31 -2.93 -5.79
CA THR A 34 -3.51 -4.10 -6.66
C THR A 34 -4.96 -4.60 -6.63
N ALA A 35 -5.61 -4.60 -5.45
CA ALA A 35 -7.00 -4.99 -5.31
C ALA A 35 -7.98 -4.00 -5.96
N LEU A 36 -7.65 -2.71 -5.95
CA LEU A 36 -8.43 -1.67 -6.63
C LEU A 36 -8.29 -1.77 -8.15
N GLU A 37 -7.08 -1.98 -8.67
CA GLU A 37 -6.84 -2.19 -10.11
C GLU A 37 -7.55 -3.46 -10.62
N ALA A 38 -7.54 -4.54 -9.85
CA ALA A 38 -8.28 -5.77 -10.18
C ALA A 38 -9.81 -5.55 -10.22
N GLN A 39 -10.32 -4.55 -9.50
CA GLN A 39 -11.73 -4.14 -9.55
C GLN A 39 -12.02 -3.09 -10.64
N GLY A 40 -11.01 -2.65 -11.40
CA GLY A 40 -11.13 -1.56 -12.38
C GLY A 40 -11.38 -0.19 -11.73
N LYS A 41 -11.05 -0.03 -10.45
CA LYS A 41 -11.14 1.23 -9.72
C LYS A 41 -9.85 2.03 -9.85
N ASP A 42 -9.91 3.32 -9.55
CA ASP A 42 -8.72 4.15 -9.47
C ASP A 42 -7.89 3.74 -8.25
N ALA A 43 -6.59 3.52 -8.46
CA ALA A 43 -5.61 3.12 -7.46
C ALA A 43 -4.44 4.12 -7.37
N ARG A 44 -4.54 5.26 -8.07
CA ARG A 44 -3.45 6.25 -8.18
C ARG A 44 -3.06 6.85 -6.82
N ASP A 45 -4.03 7.13 -5.95
CA ASP A 45 -3.78 7.65 -4.61
C ASP A 45 -3.05 6.62 -3.73
N GLU A 46 -3.44 5.34 -3.80
CA GLU A 46 -2.79 4.27 -3.05
C GLU A 46 -1.36 4.01 -3.54
N TRP A 47 -1.13 4.09 -4.86
CA TRP A 47 0.21 4.01 -5.44
C TRP A 47 1.09 5.20 -5.02
N ALA A 48 0.56 6.43 -5.05
CA ALA A 48 1.29 7.60 -4.59
C ALA A 48 1.66 7.52 -3.10
N ARG A 49 0.75 7.00 -2.27
CA ARG A 49 1.03 6.74 -0.85
C ARG A 49 2.03 5.61 -0.66
N PHE A 50 1.95 4.55 -1.47
CA PHE A 50 2.93 3.48 -1.46
C PHE A 50 4.32 4.02 -1.80
N GLU A 51 4.43 4.84 -2.85
CA GLU A 51 5.70 5.48 -3.24
C GLU A 51 6.22 6.42 -2.15
N ALA A 52 5.35 7.16 -1.45
CA ALA A 52 5.77 7.99 -0.32
C ALA A 52 6.25 7.15 0.87
N ALA A 53 5.47 6.14 1.30
CA ALA A 53 5.80 5.30 2.45
C ALA A 53 6.98 4.35 2.19
N TRP A 54 7.12 3.85 0.96
CA TRP A 54 8.23 3.00 0.54
C TRP A 54 9.46 3.83 0.13
N GLY A 55 9.25 5.03 -0.41
CA GLY A 55 10.30 6.01 -0.65
C GLY A 55 10.90 6.58 0.64
N GLU A 56 10.11 6.71 1.71
CA GLU A 56 10.63 6.95 3.07
C GLU A 56 11.22 5.70 3.71
N ALA A 57 10.97 4.48 3.22
CA ALA A 57 11.73 3.32 3.71
C ALA A 57 13.21 3.39 3.27
N ASP A 58 13.47 4.03 2.13
CA ASP A 58 14.76 4.58 1.72
C ASP A 58 14.78 6.10 1.99
N VAL A 59 14.48 6.55 3.23
CA VAL A 59 15.02 7.84 3.67
C VAL A 59 16.51 7.72 3.38
N GLU A 60 16.95 8.48 2.39
CA GLU A 60 18.34 8.73 2.15
C GLU A 60 18.87 9.19 3.50
N LEU A 61 19.57 8.30 4.19
CA LEU A 61 20.52 8.62 5.24
C LEU A 61 21.60 9.46 4.56
N THR A 62 21.24 10.64 4.06
CA THR A 62 22.16 11.67 3.58
C THR A 62 22.76 12.27 4.84
N GLY A 63 23.62 11.46 5.44
CA GLY A 63 24.55 11.78 6.50
C GLY A 63 23.96 12.53 7.68
N SER A 64 23.66 11.79 8.75
CA SER A 64 24.20 12.23 10.04
C SER A 64 25.72 12.18 9.95
N ARG A 65 26.33 13.20 9.34
CA ARG A 65 27.74 13.49 9.51
C ARG A 65 27.86 14.62 10.51
N PHE A 66 28.24 14.21 11.72
CA PHE A 66 28.82 15.05 12.77
C PHE A 66 29.93 15.94 12.22
#